data_AF-A0A2G6DC40-F1
#
_entry.id   AF-A0A2G6DC40-F1
#
_cell.length_a   1.000
_cell.length_b   1.000
_cell.length_c   1.000
_cell.angle_alpha   90.00
_cell.angle_beta   90.00
_cell.angle_gamma   90.00
#
_symmetry.space_group_name_H-M   'P 1'
#
loop_
_entity.id
_entity.type
_entity.pdbx_description
1 polymer ?
#
loop_
_entity_poly.entity_id
_entity_poly.type
_entity_poly.pdbx_seq_one_letter_code
_entity_poly.pdbx_strand_id
1 'polypeptide(L)' 'MRKDIKYKITFLDYWHLSSGLSGGARFDSSVLKDENSLPFVSGKTIKGLLRIEAEDENFINKCFGVNVEKGDEKTQNQQG' A
#
# COMPACT_ATOMS: atom_id res chain seq x y z
N MET A 1 -19.86 13.34 -11.22
CA MET A 1 -20.12 13.16 -9.77
C MET A 1 -19.34 11.94 -9.30
N ARG A 2 -18.39 12.08 -8.36
CA ARG A 2 -17.72 10.92 -7.74
C ARG A 2 -18.71 10.24 -6.80
N LYS A 3 -18.71 8.90 -6.79
CA LYS A 3 -19.45 8.10 -5.80
C LYS A 3 -18.47 7.72 -4.70
N ASP A 4 -18.80 8.08 -3.48
CA ASP A 4 -18.06 7.62 -2.31
C ASP A 4 -18.50 6.21 -1.94
N ILE A 5 -17.54 5.37 -1.58
CA ILE A 5 -17.78 4.00 -1.13
C ILE A 5 -17.62 3.98 0.38
N LYS A 6 -18.70 3.67 1.11
CA LYS A 6 -18.65 3.37 2.54
C LYS A 6 -18.45 1.87 2.72
N TYR A 7 -17.45 1.46 3.49
CA TYR A 7 -17.15 0.05 3.77
C TYR A 7 -16.83 -0.16 5.26
N LYS A 8 -16.95 -1.40 5.73
CA LYS A 8 -16.63 -1.84 7.09
C LYS A 8 -15.69 -3.04 7.04
N ILE A 9 -14.60 -2.99 7.80
CA ILE A 9 -13.70 -4.12 8.01
C ILE A 9 -14.09 -4.77 9.35
N THR A 10 -14.26 -6.10 9.34
CA THR A 10 -14.50 -6.89 10.56
C THR A 10 -13.41 -7.93 10.65
N PHE A 11 -12.68 -7.96 11.76
CA PHE A 11 -11.68 -8.98 12.03
C PHE A 11 -12.38 -10.21 12.60
N LEU A 12 -12.24 -11.35 11.92
CA LEU A 12 -12.84 -12.62 12.35
C LEU A 12 -11.93 -13.38 13.33
N ASP A 13 -10.64 -13.06 13.32
CA ASP A 13 -9.61 -13.65 14.17
C ASP A 13 -8.56 -12.59 14.55
N TYR A 14 -7.57 -13.00 15.36
CA TYR A 14 -6.40 -12.18 15.66
C TYR A 14 -5.76 -11.67 14.36
N TRP A 15 -5.61 -10.35 14.27
CA TRP A 15 -5.05 -9.68 13.11
C TRP A 15 -3.80 -8.90 13.52
N HIS A 16 -2.86 -8.76 12.59
CA HIS A 16 -1.63 -8.00 12.79
C HIS A 16 -1.26 -7.26 11.50
N LEU A 17 -1.02 -5.96 11.60
CA LEU A 17 -0.40 -5.15 10.55
C LEU A 17 0.85 -4.51 11.14
N SER A 18 2.01 -4.98 10.66
CA SER A 18 3.30 -4.41 11.07
C SER A 18 3.38 -2.95 10.64
N SER A 19 4.03 -2.14 11.49
CA SER A 19 4.24 -0.72 11.23
C SER A 19 5.26 -0.43 10.13
N GLY A 20 6.06 -1.42 9.73
CA GLY A 20 7.11 -1.24 8.71
C GLY A 20 8.20 -0.24 9.12
N LEU A 21 8.19 0.23 10.38
CA LEU A 21 9.24 1.07 10.95
C LEU A 21 10.40 0.17 11.37
N SER A 22 11.53 0.27 10.67
CA SER A 22 12.78 -0.40 11.08
C SER A 22 13.26 0.17 12.41
N GLY A 23 12.88 -0.48 13.51
CA GLY A 23 13.25 -0.13 14.89
C GLY A 23 13.93 -1.27 15.65
N GLY A 24 14.42 -2.29 14.95
CA GLY A 24 14.95 -3.53 15.54
C GLY A 24 13.85 -4.43 16.15
N ALA A 25 14.26 -5.54 16.77
CA ALA A 25 13.38 -6.63 17.27
C ALA A 25 12.31 -6.21 18.31
N ARG A 26 12.35 -4.98 18.81
CA ARG A 26 11.36 -4.45 19.77
C ARG A 26 10.14 -3.82 19.10
N PHE A 27 10.17 -3.58 17.79
CA PHE A 27 9.09 -2.94 17.04
C PHE A 27 8.29 -3.90 16.15
N ASP A 28 8.69 -5.17 16.01
CA ASP A 28 7.96 -6.17 15.20
C ASP A 28 6.57 -6.50 15.75
N SER A 29 6.34 -6.32 17.05
CA SER A 29 5.02 -6.48 17.67
C SER A 29 4.17 -5.20 17.68
N SER A 30 4.64 -4.11 17.05
CA SER A 30 3.92 -2.84 17.03
C SER A 30 2.94 -2.78 15.85
N VAL A 31 1.66 -2.54 16.17
CA VAL A 31 0.62 -2.27 15.19
C VAL A 31 0.60 -0.79 14.82
N LEU A 32 0.23 -0.47 13.57
CA LEU A 32 -0.03 0.91 13.13
C LEU A 32 -1.13 1.54 13.98
N LYS A 33 -0.82 2.70 14.58
CA LYS A 33 -1.72 3.44 15.47
C LYS A 33 -1.99 4.85 14.93
N ASP A 34 -3.18 5.36 15.20
CA ASP A 34 -3.56 6.75 14.90
C ASP A 34 -3.01 7.74 15.95
N GLU A 35 -3.38 9.02 15.81
CA GLU A 35 -2.99 10.09 16.75
C GLU A 35 -3.50 9.85 18.19
N ASN A 36 -4.55 9.04 18.34
CA ASN A 36 -5.12 8.64 19.62
C ASN A 36 -4.54 7.31 20.13
N SER A 37 -3.48 6.80 19.50
CA SER A 37 -2.84 5.52 19.82
C SER A 37 -3.70 4.27 19.60
N LEU A 38 -4.77 4.36 18.79
CA LEU A 38 -5.64 3.23 18.45
C LEU A 38 -5.15 2.52 17.19
N PRO A 39 -5.12 1.16 17.16
CA PRO A 39 -4.75 0.41 15.97
C PRO A 39 -5.68 0.70 14.79
N PHE A 40 -5.13 0.94 13.60
CA PHE A 40 -5.93 1.17 12.40
C PHE A 40 -5.36 0.44 11.17
N VAL A 41 -6.24 0.20 10.20
CA VAL A 41 -5.85 -0.30 8.88
C VAL A 41 -5.59 0.88 7.97
N SER A 42 -4.34 1.03 7.51
CA SER A 42 -3.99 2.15 6.63
C SER A 42 -4.62 2.00 5.24
N GLY A 43 -5.05 3.12 4.64
CA GLY A 43 -5.57 3.12 3.27
C GLY A 43 -4.53 2.65 2.24
N LYS A 44 -3.23 2.84 2.53
CA LYS A 44 -2.12 2.30 1.72
C LYS A 44 -2.12 0.77 1.72
N THR A 45 -2.33 0.15 2.88
CA THR A 45 -2.42 -1.30 3.01
C THR A 45 -3.63 -1.84 2.25
N ILE A 46 -4.82 -1.25 2.44
CA ILE A 46 -6.05 -1.67 1.75
C ILE A 46 -5.86 -1.56 0.22
N LYS A 47 -5.33 -0.43 -0.25
CA LYS A 47 -5.01 -0.23 -1.67
C LYS A 47 -4.06 -1.31 -2.20
N GLY A 48 -3.00 -1.63 -1.44
CA GLY A 48 -2.03 -2.65 -1.82
C GLY A 48 -2.66 -4.04 -1.94
N LEU A 49 -3.42 -4.45 -0.92
CA LEU A 49 -4.11 -5.75 -0.92
C LEU A 49 -5.11 -5.87 -2.07
N LEU A 50 -5.98 -4.87 -2.25
CA LEU A 50 -6.96 -4.88 -3.35
C LEU A 50 -6.30 -4.89 -4.74
N ARG A 51 -5.11 -4.31 -4.88
CA ARG A 51 -4.37 -4.34 -6.14
C ARG A 51 -3.80 -5.73 -6.42
N ILE A 52 -3.31 -6.45 -5.40
CA ILE A 52 -2.73 -7.79 -5.54
C ILE A 52 -3.82 -8.80 -5.91
N GLU A 53 -4.98 -8.70 -5.27
CA GLU A 53 -6.11 -9.62 -5.51
C GLU A 53 -6.90 -9.29 -6.79
N ALA A 54 -6.65 -8.13 -7.43
CA ALA A 54 -7.31 -7.79 -8.69
C ALA A 54 -6.62 -8.49 -9.86
N GLU A 55 -7.41 -9.09 -10.75
CA GLU A 55 -6.90 -9.86 -11.89
C GLU A 55 -6.86 -9.05 -13.21
N ASP A 56 -7.75 -8.06 -13.37
CA ASP A 56 -7.85 -7.27 -14.60
C ASP A 56 -6.83 -6.12 -14.61
N GLU A 57 -5.83 -6.22 -15.49
CA GLU A 57 -4.78 -5.23 -15.66
C GLU A 57 -5.30 -3.82 -16.03
N ASN A 58 -6.35 -3.75 -16.85
CA ASN A 58 -6.96 -2.46 -17.23
C ASN A 58 -7.63 -1.81 -16.00
N PHE A 59 -8.34 -2.61 -15.22
CA PHE A 59 -8.94 -2.17 -13.96
C PHE A 59 -7.85 -1.70 -12.98
N ILE A 60 -6.79 -2.49 -12.82
CA ILE A 60 -5.68 -2.19 -11.91
C ILE A 60 -5.03 -0.86 -12.28
N ASN A 61 -4.69 -0.65 -13.55
CA ASN A 61 -4.04 0.56 -14.01
C ASN A 61 -4.95 1.79 -13.87
N LYS A 62 -6.25 1.64 -14.16
CA LYS A 62 -7.24 2.71 -14.03
C LYS A 62 -7.49 3.11 -12.58
N CYS A 63 -7.54 2.15 -11.65
CA CYS A 63 -7.90 2.38 -10.26
C CYS A 63 -6.69 2.67 -9.36
N PHE A 64 -5.54 2.06 -9.63
CA PHE A 64 -4.37 2.12 -8.74
C PHE A 64 -3.16 2.84 -9.35
N GLY A 65 -3.16 3.05 -10.68
CA GLY A 65 -2.06 3.63 -11.45
C GLY A 65 -1.08 2.56 -11.98
N VAL A 66 -0.29 2.95 -12.98
CA VAL A 66 0.76 2.11 -13.57
C VAL A 66 1.99 2.11 -12.65
N ASN A 67 2.62 0.94 -12.45
CA ASN A 67 3.96 0.91 -11.87
C ASN A 67 4.95 1.40 -12.94
N VAL A 68 5.37 2.65 -12.84
CA VAL A 68 6.54 3.10 -13.60
C VAL A 68 7.74 2.57 -12.84
N GLU A 69 8.31 1.45 -13.30
CA GLU A 69 9.67 1.12 -12.89
C GLU A 69 10.55 2.31 -13.30
N LYS A 70 11.26 2.91 -12.34
CA LYS A 70 12.26 3.93 -12.63
C LYS A 70 13.38 3.24 -13.40
N GLY A 71 13.23 3.19 -14.71
CA GLY A 71 14.29 2.79 -15.64
C GLY A 71 15.44 3.78 -15.54
N ASP A 72 16.64 3.21 -15.44
CA ASP A 72 17.92 3.88 -15.37
C ASP A 72 18.09 4.96 -16.44
N GLU A 73 18.33 6.20 -16.01
CA GLU A 73 18.92 7.24 -16.87
C GLU A 73 20.38 6.89 -17.17
N LYS A 74 20.63 6.04 -18.18
CA LYS A 74 21.91 5.99 -18.87
C LYS A 74 21.72 5.74 -20.37
N THR A 75 21.46 6.81 -21.12
CA THR A 75 21.68 6.82 -22.57
C THR A 75 22.68 7.92 -22.92
N GLN A 76 23.94 7.48 -22.96
CA GLN A 76 25.01 7.83 -23.90
C GLN A 76 24.85 9.14 -24.70
N ASN A 77 25.58 10.18 -24.29
CA ASN A 77 26.06 11.20 -25.22
C ASN A 77 27.47 10.81 -25.68
N GLN A 78 27.57 10.19 -26.86
CA GLN A 78 28.77 10.22 -27.70
C GLN A 78 28.33 10.70 -29.09
N GLN A 79 28.72 11.92 -29.43
CA GLN A 79 28.95 12.36 -30.80
C GLN A 79 30.02 13.45 -30.72
N GLY A 80 31.25 13.02 -31.01
CA GLY A 80 32.37 13.87 -31.42
C GLY A 80 32.73 13.50 -32.85
#